data_AF-V5GMF9-F1
#
_entry.id   AF-V5GMF9-F1
#
_cell.length_a   1.000
_cell.length_b   1.000
_cell.length_c   1.000
_cell.angle_alpha   90.00
_cell.angle_beta   90.00
_cell.angle_gamma   90.00
#
_symmetry.space_group_name_H-M   'P 1'
#
loop_
_entity.id
_entity.type
_entity.pdbx_description
1 polymer ?
#
loop_
_entity_poly.entity_id
_entity_poly.type
_entity_poly.pdbx_seq_one_letter_code
_entity_poly.pdbx_strand_id
1 'polypeptide(L)'
;MGMSTSFTAVMRVPNLSQAQHVLAVLEDVDCFSKEELDRIARQLEGRRIWIGIKKLLAYVDMARQTASQYRVTKFICKLEEEGALELK
;
A
#
# COMPACT_ATOMS: atom_id res chain seq x y z
N MET A 1 5.88 36.79 -5.38
CA MET A 1 5.65 35.97 -4.17
C MET A 1 4.85 34.75 -4.58
N GLY A 2 5.23 33.56 -4.11
CA GLY A 2 4.53 32.31 -4.43
C GLY A 2 3.39 32.05 -3.46
N MET A 3 2.35 31.34 -3.90
CA MET A 3 1.13 31.03 -3.14
C MET A 3 1.41 30.41 -1.75
N SER A 4 2.57 29.75 -1.58
CA SER A 4 3.03 29.15 -0.32
C SER A 4 3.29 30.14 0.82
N THR A 5 3.62 31.41 0.52
CA THR A 5 3.89 32.42 1.56
C THR A 5 2.63 33.02 2.17
N SER A 6 1.46 32.71 1.60
CA SER A 6 0.15 33.16 2.11
C SER A 6 -0.45 32.22 3.16
N PHE A 7 0.10 31.02 3.33
CA PHE A 7 -0.36 30.06 4.35
C PHE A 7 0.40 30.26 5.66
N THR A 8 -0.33 30.14 6.78
CA THR A 8 0.23 30.25 8.14
C THR A 8 1.04 29.03 8.55
N ALA A 9 0.76 27.86 7.96
CA ALA A 9 1.47 26.62 8.22
C ALA A 9 1.40 25.68 7.01
N VAL A 10 2.38 24.78 6.92
CA VAL A 10 2.43 23.72 5.91
C VAL A 10 2.61 22.38 6.62
N MET A 11 1.63 21.49 6.47
CA MET A 11 1.70 20.11 6.95
C MET A 11 1.98 19.18 5.79
N ARG A 12 3.04 18.36 5.90
CA ARG A 12 3.35 17.33 4.90
C ARG A 12 2.62 16.05 5.22
N VAL A 13 1.89 15.52 4.24
CA VAL A 13 1.26 14.19 4.31
C VAL A 13 2.06 13.25 3.41
N PRO A 14 2.95 12.41 3.99
CA PRO A 14 3.78 11.51 3.21
C PRO A 14 2.99 10.29 2.74
N ASN A 15 3.50 9.63 1.69
CA ASN A 15 3.07 8.29 1.32
C ASN A 15 3.48 7.26 2.37
N LEU A 16 2.80 6.11 2.36
CA LEU A 16 3.20 4.94 3.12
C LEU A 16 4.52 4.40 2.56
N SER A 17 5.50 4.22 3.44
CA SER A 17 6.86 3.77 3.09
C SER A 17 7.38 2.62 3.96
N GLN A 18 6.60 2.15 4.92
CA GLN A 18 6.94 1.06 5.82
C GLN A 18 5.92 -0.07 5.68
N ALA A 19 6.39 -1.32 5.68
CA ALA A 19 5.53 -2.49 5.53
C ALA A 19 4.44 -2.53 6.62
N GLN A 20 4.80 -2.21 7.86
CA GLN A 20 3.86 -2.14 8.98
C GLN A 20 2.69 -1.17 8.74
N HIS A 21 2.90 -0.05 8.05
CA HIS A 21 1.82 0.90 7.78
C HIS A 21 0.89 0.38 6.68
N VAL A 22 1.43 -0.34 5.69
CA VAL A 22 0.60 -1.00 4.67
C VAL A 22 -0.22 -2.10 5.33
N LEU A 23 0.39 -2.96 6.14
CA LEU A 23 -0.31 -4.04 6.85
C LEU A 23 -1.41 -3.51 7.76
N ALA A 24 -1.17 -2.43 8.50
CA ALA A 24 -2.21 -1.80 9.34
C ALA A 24 -3.44 -1.35 8.51
N VAL A 25 -3.22 -0.81 7.31
CA VAL A 25 -4.33 -0.46 6.40
C VAL A 25 -5.04 -1.72 5.89
N LEU A 26 -4.29 -2.78 5.58
CA LEU A 26 -4.86 -4.05 5.10
C LEU A 26 -5.67 -4.80 6.17
N GLU A 27 -5.28 -4.67 7.43
CA GLU A 27 -6.02 -5.18 8.59
C GLU A 27 -7.33 -4.41 8.80
N ASP A 28 -7.31 -3.08 8.70
CA ASP A 28 -8.50 -2.23 8.89
C ASP A 28 -9.57 -2.45 7.81
N VAL A 29 -9.16 -2.70 6.57
CA VAL A 29 -10.10 -2.94 5.46
C VAL A 29 -10.65 -4.36 5.39
N ASP A 30 -10.11 -5.32 6.15
CA ASP A 30 -10.60 -6.72 6.20
C ASP A 30 -10.84 -7.33 4.79
N CYS A 31 -9.80 -7.28 3.95
CA CYS A 31 -9.83 -7.86 2.60
C CYS A 31 -9.05 -9.20 2.51
N PHE A 32 -8.09 -9.39 3.41
CA PHE A 32 -7.16 -10.51 3.37
C PHE A 32 -7.31 -11.34 4.63
N SER A 33 -7.28 -12.67 4.51
CA SER A 33 -7.21 -13.53 5.69
C SER A 33 -5.89 -13.34 6.43
N LYS A 34 -5.81 -13.80 7.69
CA LYS A 34 -4.57 -13.75 8.47
C LYS A 34 -3.39 -14.43 7.76
N GLU A 35 -3.64 -15.57 7.10
CA GLU A 35 -2.62 -16.28 6.31
C GLU A 35 -2.18 -15.49 5.06
N GLU A 36 -3.12 -14.79 4.42
CA GLU A 36 -2.84 -13.91 3.29
C GLU A 36 -2.03 -12.68 3.74
N LEU A 37 -2.34 -12.09 4.90
CA LEU A 37 -1.58 -10.99 5.51
C LEU A 37 -0.15 -11.42 5.86
N ASP A 38 0.05 -12.60 6.44
CA ASP A 38 1.39 -13.15 6.72
C ASP A 38 2.20 -13.41 5.44
N ARG A 39 1.53 -13.77 4.34
CA ARG A 39 2.18 -13.88 3.02
C ARG A 39 2.57 -12.51 2.47
N ILE A 40 1.69 -11.52 2.59
CA ILE A 40 1.98 -10.15 2.15
C ILE A 40 3.14 -9.56 2.96
N ALA A 41 3.13 -9.71 4.29
CA ALA A 41 4.19 -9.23 5.17
C ALA A 41 5.57 -9.71 4.72
N ARG A 42 5.70 -11.02 4.45
CA ARG A 42 6.95 -11.62 3.91
C ARG A 42 7.36 -11.08 2.54
N GLN A 43 6.39 -10.73 1.69
CA GLN A 43 6.69 -10.15 0.37
C GLN A 43 7.10 -8.68 0.45
N LEU A 44 6.61 -7.94 1.45
CA LEU A 44 6.96 -6.54 1.69
C LEU A 44 8.31 -6.39 2.42
N GLU A 45 8.72 -7.40 3.17
CA GLU A 45 9.95 -7.38 3.96
C GLU A 45 11.19 -7.10 3.09
N GLY A 46 12.04 -6.18 3.55
CA GLY A 46 13.26 -5.80 2.84
C GLY A 46 13.06 -4.99 1.56
N ARG A 47 11.82 -4.71 1.14
CA ARG A 47 11.53 -3.97 -0.10
C ARG A 47 11.29 -2.49 0.14
N ARG A 48 11.46 -1.67 -0.90
CA ARG A 48 11.13 -0.24 -0.87
C ARG A 48 9.66 -0.07 -1.19
N ILE A 49 8.93 0.63 -0.32
CA ILE A 49 7.51 0.89 -0.48
C ILE A 49 7.30 2.39 -0.66
N TRP A 50 6.43 2.77 -1.59
CA TRP A 50 6.00 4.15 -1.76
C TRP A 50 4.59 4.21 -2.35
N ILE A 51 3.57 4.28 -1.49
CA ILE A 51 2.18 4.29 -1.93
C ILE A 51 1.30 5.25 -1.14
N GLY A 52 0.49 6.04 -1.85
CA GLY A 52 -0.54 6.85 -1.23
C GLY A 52 -1.75 6.00 -0.82
N ILE A 53 -2.36 6.31 0.33
CA ILE A 53 -3.44 5.49 0.90
C ILE A 53 -4.61 5.28 -0.06
N LYS A 54 -5.02 6.30 -0.83
CA LYS A 54 -6.09 6.18 -1.83
C LYS A 54 -5.78 5.15 -2.92
N LYS A 55 -4.51 5.10 -3.36
CA LYS A 55 -4.06 4.14 -4.38
C LYS A 55 -4.05 2.71 -3.81
N LEU A 56 -3.60 2.57 -2.56
CA LEU A 56 -3.63 1.29 -1.84
C LEU A 56 -5.06 0.73 -1.73
N LEU A 57 -6.03 1.56 -1.31
CA LEU A 57 -7.43 1.16 -1.24
C LEU A 57 -8.00 0.70 -2.59
N ALA A 58 -7.67 1.39 -3.68
CA ALA A 58 -8.08 0.97 -5.02
C ALA A 58 -7.53 -0.43 -5.39
N TYR A 59 -6.30 -0.76 -4.97
CA TYR A 59 -5.73 -2.10 -5.20
C TYR A 59 -6.36 -3.16 -4.31
N VAL A 60 -6.75 -2.80 -3.08
CA VAL A 60 -7.54 -3.67 -2.21
C VAL A 60 -8.89 -3.99 -2.86
N ASP A 61 -9.57 -3.00 -3.43
CA ASP A 61 -10.85 -3.21 -4.12
C ASP A 61 -10.73 -4.15 -5.33
N MET A 62 -9.61 -4.07 -6.06
CA MET A 62 -9.29 -5.03 -7.13
C MET A 62 -8.99 -6.43 -6.57
N ALA A 63 -8.30 -6.51 -5.43
CA ALA A 63 -7.99 -7.78 -4.77
C ALA A 63 -9.25 -8.50 -4.28
N ARG A 64 -10.29 -7.78 -3.81
CA ARG A 64 -11.59 -8.35 -3.44
C ARG A 64 -12.25 -9.12 -4.58
N GLN A 65 -12.08 -8.64 -5.80
CA GLN A 65 -12.66 -9.23 -7.02
C GLN A 65 -11.81 -10.40 -7.56
N THR A 66 -10.67 -10.68 -6.94
CA THR A 66 -9.77 -11.77 -7.33
C THR A 66 -10.04 -13.01 -6.48
N ALA A 67 -10.08 -14.17 -7.14
CA ALA A 67 -10.18 -15.46 -6.45
C ALA A 67 -9.05 -15.62 -5.40
N SER A 68 -9.39 -16.12 -4.21
CA SER A 68 -8.47 -16.15 -3.05
C SER A 68 -7.11 -16.78 -3.37
N GLN A 69 -7.09 -17.87 -4.17
CA GLN A 69 -5.85 -18.53 -4.59
C GLN A 69 -4.85 -17.63 -5.35
N TYR A 70 -5.34 -16.57 -6.01
CA TYR A 70 -4.51 -15.63 -6.77
C TYR A 70 -4.46 -14.22 -6.16
N ARG A 71 -5.22 -13.96 -5.09
CA ARG A 71 -5.43 -12.63 -4.53
C ARG A 71 -4.11 -11.97 -4.10
N VAL A 72 -3.34 -12.66 -3.27
CA VAL A 72 -2.06 -12.15 -2.76
C VAL A 72 -1.08 -11.91 -3.91
N THR A 73 -0.90 -12.89 -4.80
CA THR A 73 0.03 -12.77 -5.93
C THR A 73 -0.34 -11.61 -6.84
N LYS A 74 -1.63 -11.48 -7.25
CA LYS A 74 -2.07 -10.36 -8.08
C LYS A 74 -1.90 -9.01 -7.38
N PHE A 75 -2.18 -8.94 -6.08
CA PHE A 75 -2.00 -7.72 -5.30
C PHE A 75 -0.53 -7.27 -5.27
N ILE A 76 0.40 -8.19 -5.00
CA ILE A 76 1.85 -7.89 -5.02
C ILE A 76 2.31 -7.49 -6.43
N CYS A 77 1.96 -8.25 -7.47
CA CYS A 77 2.31 -7.88 -8.84
C CYS A 77 1.78 -6.49 -9.21
N LYS A 78 0.57 -6.14 -8.77
CA LYS A 78 0.00 -4.82 -9.03
C LYS A 78 0.78 -3.70 -8.33
N LEU A 79 1.27 -3.93 -7.12
CA LEU A 79 2.14 -2.98 -6.43
C LEU A 79 3.47 -2.80 -7.17
N GLU A 80 4.05 -3.87 -7.71
CA GLU A 80 5.30 -3.83 -8.47
C GLU A 80 5.14 -3.12 -9.82
N GLU A 81 4.12 -3.49 -10.61
CA GLU A 81 3.81 -2.89 -11.92
C GLU A 81 3.63 -1.37 -11.86
N GLU A 82 3.12 -0.88 -10.72
CA GLU A 82 2.75 0.51 -10.50
C GLU A 82 3.84 1.31 -9.76
N GLY A 83 5.02 0.70 -9.54
CA GLY A 83 6.17 1.30 -8.86
C GLY A 83 5.94 1.57 -7.37
N ALA A 84 4.91 0.98 -6.77
CA ALA A 84 4.61 1.12 -5.35
C ALA A 84 5.47 0.20 -4.46
N LEU A 85 6.00 -0.87 -5.04
CA LEU A 85 6.88 -1.85 -4.39
C LEU A 85 8.07 -2.16 -5.30
N GLU A 86 9.29 -1.92 -4.81
CA GLU A 86 10.52 -2.13 -5.55
C GLU A 86 11.54 -2.91 -4.71
N LEU A 87 12.48 -3.60 -5.37
CA LEU A 87 13.65 -4.16 -4.69
C LEU A 87 14.50 -3.01 -4.14
N LYS A 88 15.05 -3.19 -2.94
CA LYS A 88 15.96 -2.22 -2.32
C LYS A 88 17.31 -2.15 -3.04
#